data_AF-A0A7K9BP33-F1
#
_entry.id   AF-A0A7K9BP33-F1
#
_cell.length_a   1.000
_cell.length_b   1.000
_cell.length_c   1.000
_cell.angle_alpha   90.00
_cell.angle_beta   90.00
_cell.angle_gamma   90.00
#
_symmetry.space_group_name_H-M   'P 1'
#
loop_
_entity.id
_entity.type
_entity.pdbx_description
1 polymer ?
#
loop_
_entity_poly.entity_id
_entity_poly.type
_entity_poly.pdbx_seq_one_letter_code
_entity_poly.pdbx_strand_id
1 'polypeptide(L)'
;NPAFFRSIFRVLPLLLVLSPVNSSTCTMGNKTTEIRVKYENILSHDIDELVNMSAEYRDRCCKNKKYEKVFFCNDTQEIQSLQRMACNMLRFFQKQRLSRDFRWKVALVSCRTLQVLQCKCERYKKKV
;
A
#
# COMPACT_ATOMS: atom_id res chain seq x y z
N ASN A 1 -38.00 -31.24 -10.23
CA ASN A 1 -37.37 -31.55 -11.53
C ASN A 1 -36.01 -30.85 -11.63
N PRO A 2 -34.88 -31.51 -11.31
CA PRO A 2 -33.56 -30.90 -11.13
C PRO A 2 -32.88 -30.42 -12.43
N ALA A 3 -33.59 -30.44 -13.56
CA ALA A 3 -33.08 -30.03 -14.87
C ALA A 3 -32.99 -28.50 -15.06
N PHE A 4 -33.78 -27.70 -14.32
CA PHE A 4 -33.84 -26.24 -14.50
C PHE A 4 -32.54 -25.53 -14.08
N PHE A 5 -31.94 -25.94 -12.96
CA PHE A 5 -30.69 -25.34 -12.47
C PHE A 5 -29.46 -25.66 -13.34
N ARG A 6 -29.47 -26.77 -14.08
CA ARG A 6 -28.35 -27.14 -14.96
C ARG A 6 -28.29 -26.34 -16.27
N SER A 7 -29.36 -25.64 -16.63
CA SER A 7 -29.43 -24.80 -17.83
C SER A 7 -28.86 -23.39 -17.58
N ILE A 8 -29.18 -22.80 -16.44
CA ILE A 8 -28.81 -21.40 -16.12
C ILE A 8 -27.33 -21.25 -15.77
N PHE A 9 -26.74 -22.25 -15.11
CA PHE A 9 -25.38 -22.15 -14.56
C PHE A 9 -24.29 -22.81 -15.40
N ARG A 10 -24.54 -23.18 -16.68
CA ARG A 10 -23.47 -23.74 -17.53
C ARG A 10 -22.43 -22.71 -17.99
N VAL A 11 -22.78 -21.43 -18.02
CA VAL A 11 -21.91 -20.35 -18.53
C VAL A 11 -21.34 -19.46 -17.43
N LEU A 12 -22.00 -19.39 -16.25
CA LEU A 12 -21.52 -18.60 -15.11
C LEU A 12 -20.16 -19.05 -14.50
N PRO A 13 -19.78 -20.34 -14.48
CA PRO A 13 -18.51 -20.77 -13.90
C PRO A 13 -17.29 -20.28 -14.68
N LEU A 14 -17.44 -19.94 -15.97
CA LEU A 14 -16.35 -19.49 -16.82
C LEU A 14 -16.04 -17.98 -16.68
N LEU A 15 -17.01 -17.18 -16.23
CA LEU A 15 -16.79 -15.75 -15.95
C LEU A 15 -16.08 -15.49 -14.62
N LEU A 16 -16.09 -16.46 -13.69
CA LEU A 16 -15.31 -16.38 -12.45
C LEU A 16 -13.82 -16.65 -12.67
N VAL A 17 -13.45 -17.32 -13.76
CA VAL A 17 -12.03 -17.60 -14.13
C VAL A 17 -11.40 -16.41 -14.86
N LEU A 18 -12.21 -15.48 -15.39
CA LEU A 18 -11.75 -14.26 -16.07
C LEU A 18 -11.92 -12.99 -15.22
N SER A 19 -12.28 -13.12 -13.94
CA SER A 19 -12.08 -11.98 -13.03
C SER A 19 -10.59 -11.69 -13.03
N PRO A 20 -10.13 -10.48 -13.42
CA PRO A 20 -8.73 -10.15 -13.33
C PRO A 20 -8.36 -10.32 -11.86
N VAL A 21 -7.59 -11.38 -11.58
CA VAL A 21 -6.98 -11.62 -10.28
C VAL A 21 -6.20 -10.35 -9.99
N ASN A 22 -6.80 -9.50 -9.16
CA ASN A 22 -6.32 -8.18 -8.75
C ASN A 22 -5.35 -7.56 -9.77
N SER A 23 -5.88 -6.82 -10.74
CA SER A 23 -5.08 -5.80 -11.42
C SER A 23 -4.40 -4.98 -10.33
N SER A 24 -3.13 -5.30 -10.05
CA SER A 24 -2.37 -4.52 -9.10
C SER A 24 -2.35 -3.12 -9.71
N THR A 25 -2.72 -2.12 -8.93
CA THR A 25 -2.70 -0.71 -9.39
C THR A 25 -1.27 -0.19 -9.61
N CYS A 26 -0.30 -1.11 -9.64
CA CYS A 26 1.10 -0.95 -9.94
C CYS A 26 1.37 -1.46 -11.36
N THR A 27 1.81 -0.58 -12.26
CA THR A 27 2.20 -0.96 -13.63
C THR A 27 3.66 -1.42 -13.65
N MET A 28 3.94 -2.38 -12.80
CA MET A 28 5.28 -2.77 -12.43
C MET A 28 5.66 -4.01 -13.25
N GLY A 29 6.09 -3.79 -14.49
CA GLY A 29 6.64 -4.87 -15.34
C GLY A 29 7.97 -5.40 -14.79
N ASN A 30 8.79 -6.03 -15.63
CA ASN A 30 10.14 -6.51 -15.26
C ASN A 30 11.16 -5.37 -15.05
N LYS A 31 10.87 -4.41 -14.18
CA LYS A 31 11.66 -3.17 -13.93
C LYS A 31 12.38 -3.19 -12.58
N THR A 32 12.67 -4.36 -12.04
CA THR A 32 13.26 -4.54 -10.71
C THR A 32 14.56 -3.73 -10.53
N THR A 33 15.42 -3.71 -11.54
CA THR A 33 16.67 -2.92 -11.51
C THR A 33 16.43 -1.43 -11.43
N GLU A 34 15.47 -0.89 -12.20
CA GLU A 34 15.11 0.54 -12.16
C GLU A 34 14.58 0.94 -10.79
N ILE A 35 13.76 0.08 -10.19
CA ILE A 35 13.20 0.27 -8.85
C ILE A 35 14.31 0.27 -7.80
N ARG A 36 15.23 -0.68 -7.89
CA ARG A 36 16.37 -0.76 -6.97
C ARG A 36 17.21 0.52 -7.03
N VAL A 37 17.56 0.99 -8.22
CA VAL A 37 18.33 2.23 -8.41
C VAL A 37 17.59 3.45 -7.84
N LYS A 38 16.27 3.55 -8.05
CA LYS A 38 15.47 4.65 -7.49
C LYS A 38 15.32 4.54 -5.98
N TYR A 39 15.23 3.33 -5.44
CA TYR A 39 15.21 3.12 -4.00
C TYR A 39 16.53 3.57 -3.37
N GLU A 40 17.65 3.05 -3.86
CA GLU A 40 18.99 3.30 -3.31
C GLU A 40 19.38 4.78 -3.39
N ASN A 41 19.04 5.48 -4.48
CA ASN A 41 19.49 6.86 -4.70
C ASN A 41 18.51 7.94 -4.23
N ILE A 42 17.23 7.62 -4.04
CA ILE A 42 16.20 8.63 -3.74
C ILE A 42 15.43 8.27 -2.48
N LEU A 43 14.84 7.07 -2.44
CA LEU A 43 13.87 6.74 -1.39
C LEU A 43 14.53 6.36 -0.06
N SER A 44 15.71 5.73 -0.09
CA SER A 44 16.49 5.32 1.09
C SER A 44 16.74 6.50 2.03
N HIS A 45 17.31 7.59 1.49
CA HIS A 45 17.62 8.79 2.25
C HIS A 45 16.37 9.44 2.86
N ASP A 46 15.25 9.47 2.13
CA ASP A 46 14.00 10.02 2.67
C ASP A 46 13.44 9.17 3.80
N ILE A 47 13.59 7.84 3.72
CA ILE A 47 13.19 6.90 4.77
C ILE A 47 14.08 7.12 6.01
N ASP A 48 15.39 7.20 5.84
CA ASP A 48 16.33 7.39 6.96
C ASP A 48 16.05 8.70 7.70
N GLU A 49 15.82 9.79 6.97
CA GLU A 49 15.45 11.07 7.55
C GLU A 49 14.10 10.98 8.30
N LEU A 50 13.09 10.31 7.71
CA LEU A 50 11.81 10.09 8.39
C LEU A 50 11.97 9.27 9.68
N VAL A 51 12.80 8.22 9.65
CA VAL A 51 13.11 7.39 10.82
C VAL A 51 13.80 8.23 11.90
N ASN A 52 14.76 9.07 11.54
CA ASN A 52 15.44 9.96 12.47
C ASN A 52 14.46 10.96 13.11
N MET A 53 13.58 11.60 12.32
CA MET A 53 12.55 12.47 12.86
C MET A 53 11.56 11.72 13.78
N SER A 54 11.31 10.44 13.50
CA SER A 54 10.39 9.62 14.30
C SER A 54 10.91 9.29 15.71
N ALA A 55 12.22 9.42 15.95
CA ALA A 55 12.83 9.18 17.25
C ALA A 55 12.19 10.03 18.36
N GLU A 56 11.85 11.29 18.05
CA GLU A 56 11.17 12.22 18.97
C GLU A 56 9.73 11.79 19.33
N TYR A 57 9.11 10.93 18.52
CA TYR A 57 7.73 10.46 18.68
C TYR A 57 7.62 9.02 19.19
N ARG A 58 8.71 8.24 19.11
CA ARG A 58 8.77 6.83 19.49
C ARG A 58 8.20 6.60 20.89
N ASP A 59 8.66 7.37 21.86
CA ASP A 59 8.23 7.24 23.26
C ASP A 59 6.82 7.77 23.52
N ARG A 60 6.28 8.64 22.65
CA ARG A 60 4.91 9.17 22.78
C ARG A 60 3.88 8.21 22.17
N CYS A 61 4.22 7.54 21.06
CA CYS A 61 3.27 6.74 20.29
C CYS A 61 3.26 5.25 20.68
N CYS A 62 4.40 4.66 21.07
CA CYS A 62 4.51 3.22 21.33
C CYS A 62 4.12 2.78 22.75
N LYS A 63 3.62 3.70 23.60
CA LYS A 63 3.23 3.40 24.99
C LYS A 63 2.04 2.44 25.12
N ASN A 64 1.18 2.35 24.11
CA ASN A 64 0.02 1.46 24.08
C ASN A 64 0.14 0.41 22.96
N LYS A 65 0.83 -0.71 23.25
CA LYS A 65 0.99 -1.86 22.34
C LYS A 65 -0.33 -2.45 21.82
N LYS A 66 -1.46 -2.18 22.49
CA LYS A 66 -2.78 -2.71 22.16
C LYS A 66 -3.37 -2.19 20.83
N TYR A 67 -2.84 -1.08 20.29
CA TYR A 67 -3.35 -0.42 19.06
C TYR A 67 -2.29 -0.24 17.98
N GLU A 68 -1.16 -0.94 18.09
CA GLU A 68 -0.14 -0.92 17.05
C GLU A 68 -0.73 -1.55 15.79
N LYS A 69 -1.03 -0.71 14.79
CA LYS A 69 -1.47 -1.20 13.48
C LYS A 69 -0.27 -1.84 12.81
N VAL A 70 -0.23 -3.16 12.84
CA VAL A 70 0.81 -3.93 12.15
C VAL A 70 0.59 -3.77 10.64
N PHE A 71 1.54 -3.11 9.98
CA PHE A 71 1.64 -3.15 8.54
C PHE A 71 2.39 -4.42 8.16
N PHE A 72 1.68 -5.41 7.64
CA PHE A 72 2.29 -6.67 7.23
C PHE A 72 3.00 -6.52 5.88
N CYS A 73 4.30 -6.83 5.86
CA CYS A 73 5.03 -7.15 4.64
C CYS A 73 4.82 -8.64 4.37
N ASN A 74 4.24 -8.96 3.22
CA ASN A 74 4.19 -10.33 2.73
C ASN A 74 5.29 -10.47 1.67
N ASP A 75 6.26 -11.35 1.89
CA ASP A 75 7.43 -11.55 1.02
C ASP A 75 7.03 -12.02 -0.39
N THR A 76 5.86 -12.66 -0.53
CA THR A 76 5.32 -13.04 -1.84
C THR A 76 4.57 -11.92 -2.55
N GLN A 77 4.33 -10.80 -1.86
CA GLN A 77 3.52 -9.66 -2.32
C GLN A 77 4.13 -8.31 -1.89
N GLU A 78 5.46 -8.21 -1.84
CA GLU A 78 6.20 -7.07 -1.28
C GLU A 78 5.73 -5.73 -1.85
N ILE A 79 5.53 -5.68 -3.15
CA ILE A 79 5.10 -4.47 -3.89
C ILE A 79 3.71 -4.03 -3.47
N GLN A 80 2.79 -4.99 -3.33
CA GLN A 80 1.44 -4.71 -2.90
C GLN A 80 1.41 -4.32 -1.41
N SER A 81 2.28 -4.92 -0.59
CA SER A 81 2.49 -4.52 0.80
C SER A 81 3.02 -3.08 0.91
N LEU A 82 4.05 -2.72 0.14
CA LEU A 82 4.63 -1.36 0.11
C LEU A 82 3.62 -0.32 -0.38
N GLN A 83 2.86 -0.65 -1.44
CA GLN A 83 1.77 0.19 -1.91
C GLN A 83 0.73 0.43 -0.82
N ARG A 84 0.24 -0.65 -0.18
CA ARG A 84 -0.75 -0.54 0.90
C ARG A 84 -0.20 0.28 2.07
N MET A 85 1.06 0.10 2.42
CA MET A 85 1.73 0.85 3.47
C MET A 85 1.76 2.35 3.14
N ALA A 86 2.24 2.73 1.95
CA ALA A 86 2.28 4.12 1.50
C ALA A 86 0.89 4.76 1.48
N CYS A 87 -0.12 4.05 0.96
CA CYS A 87 -1.50 4.54 0.94
C CYS A 87 -2.12 4.69 2.33
N ASN A 88 -1.82 3.76 3.25
CA ASN A 88 -2.27 3.84 4.62
C ASN A 88 -1.58 5.00 5.35
N MET A 89 -0.27 5.20 5.13
CA MET A 89 0.46 6.32 5.71
C MET A 89 -0.16 7.66 5.29
N LEU A 90 -0.43 7.86 3.99
CA LEU A 90 -1.11 9.07 3.51
C LEU A 90 -2.47 9.32 4.20
N ARG A 91 -3.21 8.27 4.56
CA ARG A 91 -4.52 8.37 5.22
C ARG A 91 -4.43 8.56 6.74
N PHE A 92 -3.51 7.87 7.41
CA PHE A 92 -3.43 7.85 8.86
C PHE A 92 -2.75 9.10 9.42
N PHE A 93 -1.67 9.55 8.77
CA PHE A 93 -0.85 10.64 9.32
C PHE A 93 -1.52 12.01 9.19
N GLN A 94 -2.55 12.14 8.35
CA GLN A 94 -3.41 13.34 8.33
C GLN A 94 -4.26 13.50 9.60
N LYS A 95 -4.53 12.41 10.34
CA LYS A 95 -5.44 12.42 11.49
C LYS A 95 -4.75 12.56 12.85
N GLN A 96 -3.43 12.41 12.90
CA GLN A 96 -2.66 12.45 14.15
C GLN A 96 -2.12 13.85 14.43
N ARG A 97 -2.03 14.22 15.72
CA ARG A 97 -1.36 15.46 16.18
C ARG A 97 0.16 15.32 16.09
N LEU A 98 0.69 15.42 14.87
CA LEU A 98 2.12 15.37 14.57
C LEU A 98 2.60 16.75 14.08
N SER A 99 3.90 17.02 14.22
CA SER A 99 4.47 18.26 13.70
C SER A 99 4.20 18.38 12.19
N ARG A 100 4.11 19.62 11.72
CA ARG A 100 3.89 19.90 10.30
C ARG A 100 4.98 19.26 9.44
N ASP A 101 6.23 19.36 9.87
CA ASP A 101 7.38 18.85 9.12
C ASP A 101 7.37 17.33 9.04
N PHE A 102 7.04 16.66 10.15
CA PHE A 102 6.91 15.21 10.15
C PHE A 102 5.77 14.74 9.24
N ARG A 103 4.60 15.42 9.28
CA ARG A 103 3.49 15.11 8.36
C ARG A 103 3.88 15.29 6.90
N TRP A 104 4.62 16.35 6.59
CA TRP A 104 5.10 16.60 5.23
C TRP A 104 6.09 15.52 4.78
N LYS A 105 7.05 15.14 5.63
CA LYS A 105 8.03 14.11 5.30
C LYS A 105 7.39 12.73 5.10
N VAL A 106 6.42 12.34 5.94
CA VAL A 106 5.64 11.10 5.74
C VAL A 106 4.90 11.12 4.40
N ALA A 107 4.26 12.24 4.07
CA ALA A 107 3.55 12.38 2.79
C ALA A 107 4.51 12.29 1.60
N LEU A 108 5.68 12.94 1.70
CA LEU A 108 6.73 12.89 0.69
C LEU A 108 7.22 11.46 0.45
N VAL A 109 7.63 10.76 1.52
CA VAL A 109 8.09 9.36 1.47
C VAL A 109 7.00 8.49 0.84
N SER A 110 5.76 8.60 1.30
CA SER A 110 4.65 7.78 0.79
C SER A 110 4.38 8.02 -0.70
N CYS A 111 4.38 9.29 -1.14
CA CYS A 111 4.19 9.64 -2.55
C CYS A 111 5.36 9.15 -3.42
N ARG A 112 6.61 9.33 -2.96
CA ARG A 112 7.81 8.84 -3.67
C ARG A 112 7.83 7.33 -3.76
N THR A 113 7.46 6.60 -2.71
CA THR A 113 7.30 5.14 -2.74
C THR A 113 6.34 4.71 -3.85
N LEU A 114 5.16 5.35 -3.92
CA LEU A 114 4.19 5.04 -4.98
C LEU A 114 4.72 5.38 -6.38
N GLN A 115 5.48 6.47 -6.52
CA GLN A 115 6.09 6.85 -7.79
C GLN A 115 7.18 5.87 -8.23
N VAL A 116 8.06 5.43 -7.33
CA VAL A 116 9.11 4.44 -7.59
C VAL A 116 8.50 3.12 -8.03
N LEU A 117 7.45 2.67 -7.33
CA LEU A 117 6.75 1.42 -7.64
C LEU A 117 5.76 1.54 -8.80
N GLN A 118 5.57 2.75 -9.35
CA GLN A 118 4.56 3.06 -10.38
C GLN A 118 3.15 2.59 -9.98
N CYS A 119 2.83 2.75 -8.69
CA CYS A 119 1.58 2.38 -8.07
C CYS A 119 0.66 3.58 -7.86
N LYS A 120 -0.64 3.32 -7.75
CA LYS A 120 -1.64 4.31 -7.32
C LYS A 120 -2.40 3.80 -6.11
N CYS A 121 -2.82 4.68 -5.21
CA CYS A 121 -3.74 4.26 -4.16
C CYS A 121 -5.12 3.96 -4.74
N GLU A 122 -5.70 2.83 -4.37
CA GLU A 122 -7.11 2.55 -4.66
C GLU A 122 -7.96 3.67 -4.06
N ARG A 123 -8.67 4.40 -4.92
CA ARG A 123 -9.79 5.22 -4.47
C ARG A 123 -10.86 4.25 -3.98
N TYR A 124 -11.13 4.22 -2.68
CA TYR A 124 -12.31 3.52 -2.19
C TYR A 124 -13.51 4.09 -2.95
N LYS A 125 -14.16 3.29 -3.80
CA LYS A 125 -15.57 3.54 -4.11
C LYS A 125 -16.27 3.50 -2.75
N LYS A 126 -16.79 4.63 -2.27
CA LYS A 126 -17.86 4.57 -1.28
C LYS A 126 -18.88 3.60 -1.86
N LYS A 127 -19.15 2.48 -1.18
CA LYS A 127 -20.36 1.72 -1.45
C LYS A 127 -21.50 2.72 -1.18
N VAL A 128 -22.08 3.22 -2.26
CA VAL A 128 -23.34 3.98 -2.25
C VAL A 128 -24.44 3.00 -1.91
#